data_AF-A0A8J7TKF4-F1
#
_entry.id   AF-A0A8J7TKF4-F1
#
_cell.length_a   1.000
_cell.length_b   1.000
_cell.length_c   1.000
_cell.angle_alpha   90.00
_cell.angle_beta   90.00
_cell.angle_gamma   90.00
#
_symmetry.space_group_name_H-M   'P 1'
#
loop_
_entity.id
_entity.type
_entity.pdbx_description
1 polymer ?
#
loop_
_entity_poly.entity_id
_entity_poly.type
_entity_poly.pdbx_seq_one_letter_code
_entity_poly.pdbx_strand_id
1 'polypeptide(L)'
;MESEIKLVAFYLPQFHPIPENDEFWGKGFTEWSNVTRGKPLYPGHLQPRLPGELGFYDLRLPEVADKQAELAKEYGLHGFCYYYYWFAPEKTLLERPLKQMLQNPQTDLPFCLCWANENWTRRWDGSEDEILVKQNYTDDFAESFIESLLPYFRDDRYIRVDGKPVLLVYDTRQFADIRKSTSIWRKLVRAAGFEDIFLIRCNTFVGQAYEIDPKVQGFDACVEFPPHGTITAQLPIIESERESDEESATVFDQETVVFNSITRAPHSYELFRTLFPSWDNTPRKQQSATIFFGSTPALYKQWLSGLIAWTKRHNPSDRQIIFVNAWNEWAEGAVLEPDKEHGRKYLEATKEALDSQSLYYERGTAAHLAALVNDCTLSPHLRPVTAGKQLNQSEQIVCELEQVGFGESGFYLEGYAFVKNKKALLAIVVFDGEELVGSAINTIYRADLGERFGAQSLRSGFSLHLPKFMRSKGPVRVFALGEDFIFQNVERNLALSLES
;
A
#
# COMPACT_ATOMS: atom_id res chain seq x y z
N MET A 1 -25.05 11.66 12.37
CA MET A 1 -23.92 10.77 12.71
C MET A 1 -22.90 10.98 11.61
N GLU A 2 -21.64 11.22 11.96
CA GLU A 2 -20.57 11.09 10.95
C GLU A 2 -20.51 9.63 10.50
N SER A 3 -20.18 9.40 9.22
CA SER A 3 -20.00 8.06 8.71
C SER A 3 -18.70 7.45 9.21
N GLU A 4 -18.81 6.20 9.67
CA GLU A 4 -17.69 5.39 10.09
C GLU A 4 -16.93 4.87 8.86
N ILE A 5 -15.60 4.93 8.92
CA ILE A 5 -14.73 4.36 7.88
C ILE A 5 -14.75 2.84 8.00
N LYS A 6 -15.01 2.15 6.88
CA LYS A 6 -14.95 0.70 6.79
C LYS A 6 -13.60 0.27 6.24
N LEU A 7 -12.73 -0.25 7.09
CA LEU A 7 -11.43 -0.79 6.65
C LEU A 7 -11.56 -2.28 6.31
N VAL A 8 -11.26 -2.67 5.06
CA VAL A 8 -11.43 -4.05 4.57
C VAL A 8 -10.10 -4.63 4.08
N ALA A 9 -9.57 -5.65 4.74
CA ALA A 9 -8.29 -6.25 4.34
C ALA A 9 -8.49 -7.40 3.34
N PHE A 10 -7.69 -7.45 2.27
CA PHE A 10 -7.62 -8.63 1.40
C PHE A 10 -7.15 -9.85 2.20
N TYR A 11 -7.67 -11.03 1.89
CA TYR A 11 -7.43 -12.25 2.67
C TYR A 11 -7.07 -13.41 1.75
N LEU A 12 -5.87 -13.97 1.96
CA LEU A 12 -5.32 -15.11 1.22
C LEU A 12 -5.71 -16.44 1.91
N PRO A 13 -6.45 -17.34 1.23
CA PRO A 13 -6.80 -18.65 1.78
C PRO A 13 -5.66 -19.69 1.74
N GLN A 14 -4.50 -19.40 1.14
CA GLN A 14 -3.43 -20.38 0.81
C GLN A 14 -2.53 -20.85 1.99
N PHE A 15 -3.10 -20.92 3.19
CA PHE A 15 -2.46 -21.50 4.39
C PHE A 15 -3.09 -22.85 4.75
N HIS A 16 -3.38 -23.65 3.72
CA HIS A 16 -3.77 -25.05 3.86
C HIS A 16 -3.34 -25.86 2.61
N PRO A 17 -2.99 -27.15 2.75
CA PRO A 17 -2.64 -27.99 1.61
C PRO A 17 -3.90 -28.36 0.81
N ILE A 18 -3.75 -28.38 -0.52
CA ILE A 18 -4.74 -28.89 -1.49
C ILE A 18 -4.03 -29.84 -2.47
N PRO A 19 -4.72 -30.84 -3.06
CA PRO A 19 -4.10 -31.83 -3.95
C PRO A 19 -3.31 -31.22 -5.11
N GLU A 20 -3.80 -30.11 -5.66
CA GLU A 20 -3.20 -29.40 -6.79
C GLU A 20 -1.85 -28.78 -6.40
N ASN A 21 -1.78 -28.11 -5.26
CA ASN A 21 -0.54 -27.56 -4.74
C ASN A 21 0.44 -28.66 -4.34
N ASP A 22 -0.04 -29.77 -3.78
CA ASP A 22 0.78 -30.94 -3.46
C ASP A 22 1.42 -31.57 -4.72
N GLU A 23 0.69 -31.58 -5.85
CA GLU A 23 1.18 -32.04 -7.16
C GLU A 23 2.20 -31.07 -7.77
N PHE A 24 1.94 -29.75 -7.71
CA PHE A 24 2.77 -28.74 -8.37
C PHE A 24 4.03 -28.35 -7.59
N TRP A 25 3.97 -28.38 -6.25
CA TRP A 25 5.00 -27.81 -5.36
C TRP A 25 5.58 -28.81 -4.36
N GLY A 26 5.00 -30.01 -4.28
CA GLY A 26 5.37 -31.06 -3.34
C GLY A 26 4.42 -31.17 -2.15
N LYS A 27 4.33 -32.39 -1.62
CA LYS A 27 3.35 -32.78 -0.59
C LYS A 27 3.39 -31.89 0.66
N GLY A 28 2.23 -31.37 1.05
CA GLY A 28 2.05 -30.51 2.22
C GLY A 28 2.31 -29.02 1.94
N PHE A 29 2.33 -28.59 0.68
CA PHE A 29 2.64 -27.20 0.34
C PHE A 29 1.58 -26.23 0.89
N THR A 30 2.08 -25.15 1.51
CA THR A 30 1.34 -23.96 1.90
C THR A 30 2.24 -22.74 1.70
N GLU A 31 1.70 -21.53 1.80
CA GLU A 31 2.56 -20.34 1.70
C GLU A 31 3.65 -20.26 2.78
N TRP A 32 3.50 -20.95 3.92
CA TRP A 32 4.58 -21.12 4.91
C TRP A 32 5.84 -21.78 4.31
N SER A 33 5.69 -22.65 3.31
CA SER A 33 6.79 -23.26 2.58
C SER A 33 7.60 -22.24 1.79
N ASN A 34 6.98 -21.14 1.32
CA ASN A 34 7.68 -20.02 0.70
C ASN A 34 8.28 -19.09 1.75
N VAL A 35 7.51 -18.70 2.77
CA VAL A 35 7.95 -17.81 3.87
C VAL A 35 9.23 -18.32 4.54
N THR A 36 9.29 -19.60 4.88
CA THR A 36 10.46 -20.22 5.52
C THR A 36 11.69 -20.37 4.60
N ARG A 37 11.54 -20.14 3.29
CA ARG A 37 12.63 -20.07 2.30
C ARG A 37 13.14 -18.65 2.06
N GLY A 38 12.51 -17.61 2.62
CA GLY A 38 13.01 -16.24 2.56
C GLY A 38 14.40 -16.15 3.20
N LYS A 39 15.33 -15.44 2.55
CA LYS A 39 16.67 -15.15 3.06
C LYS A 39 16.97 -13.65 2.97
N PRO A 40 17.82 -13.10 3.83
CA PRO A 40 18.37 -11.76 3.62
C PRO A 40 19.05 -11.66 2.25
N LEU A 41 18.97 -10.49 1.62
CA LEU A 41 19.67 -10.19 0.36
C LEU A 41 20.75 -9.09 0.54
N TYR A 42 20.65 -8.36 1.64
CA TYR A 42 21.55 -7.30 2.09
C TYR A 42 21.49 -7.23 3.64
N PRO A 43 22.50 -6.68 4.32
CA PRO A 43 22.50 -6.56 5.78
C PRO A 43 21.30 -5.77 6.32
N GLY A 44 20.64 -6.34 7.34
CA GLY A 44 19.41 -5.77 7.91
C GLY A 44 18.13 -6.11 7.15
N HIS A 45 18.17 -6.88 6.07
CA HIS A 45 16.96 -7.36 5.39
C HIS A 45 16.17 -8.34 6.28
N LEU A 46 14.91 -8.03 6.57
CA LEU A 46 14.04 -8.80 7.48
C LEU A 46 13.46 -10.06 6.82
N GLN A 47 14.32 -11.03 6.51
CA GLN A 47 13.93 -12.33 5.99
C GLN A 47 14.65 -13.49 6.71
N PRO A 48 13.97 -14.63 6.99
CA PRO A 48 12.54 -14.86 6.80
C PRO A 48 11.68 -14.07 7.81
N ARG A 49 10.64 -13.36 7.35
CA ARG A 49 9.66 -12.70 8.24
C ARG A 49 8.71 -13.76 8.80
N LEU A 50 8.76 -14.00 10.12
CA LEU A 50 8.06 -15.11 10.77
C LEU A 50 6.77 -14.68 11.49
N PRO A 51 5.74 -15.54 11.57
CA PRO A 51 4.50 -15.25 12.28
C PRO A 51 4.71 -15.03 13.78
N GLY A 52 3.88 -14.13 14.33
CA GLY A 52 3.80 -13.82 15.74
C GLY A 52 2.84 -14.75 16.48
N GLU A 53 1.88 -14.19 17.23
CA GLU A 53 1.01 -14.94 18.15
C GLU A 53 0.08 -15.97 17.49
N LEU A 54 -0.21 -15.83 16.19
CA LEU A 54 -1.02 -16.78 15.43
C LEU A 54 -0.20 -18.00 14.95
N GLY A 55 1.14 -17.89 14.92
CA GLY A 55 2.06 -18.95 14.51
C GLY A 55 1.90 -19.41 13.06
N PHE A 56 2.51 -20.56 12.72
CA PHE A 56 2.34 -21.23 11.43
C PHE A 56 0.99 -21.97 11.38
N TYR A 57 -0.09 -21.20 11.28
CA TYR A 57 -1.45 -21.74 11.36
C TYR A 57 -1.87 -22.55 10.12
N ASP A 58 -2.96 -23.31 10.28
CA ASP A 58 -3.58 -24.09 9.21
C ASP A 58 -5.05 -23.68 9.08
N LEU A 59 -5.44 -23.10 7.94
CA LEU A 59 -6.79 -22.59 7.71
C LEU A 59 -7.86 -23.68 7.53
N ARG A 60 -7.50 -24.95 7.70
CA ARG A 60 -8.46 -26.06 7.91
C ARG A 60 -9.08 -26.05 9.30
N LEU A 61 -8.48 -25.33 10.25
CA LEU A 61 -8.88 -25.21 11.65
C LEU A 61 -9.76 -23.97 11.86
N PRO A 62 -11.06 -24.11 12.18
CA PRO A 62 -11.97 -22.97 12.35
C PRO A 62 -11.51 -21.95 13.40
N GLU A 63 -10.87 -22.41 14.47
CA GLU A 63 -10.37 -21.57 15.55
C GLU A 63 -9.27 -20.57 15.12
N VAL A 64 -8.67 -20.76 13.94
CA VAL A 64 -7.73 -19.79 13.35
C VAL A 64 -8.51 -18.63 12.73
N ALA A 65 -9.56 -18.93 11.96
CA ALA A 65 -10.41 -17.92 11.36
C ALA A 65 -11.15 -17.10 12.42
N ASP A 66 -11.61 -17.75 13.50
CA ASP A 66 -12.25 -17.09 14.63
C ASP A 66 -11.28 -16.12 15.33
N LYS A 67 -10.04 -16.53 15.62
CA LYS A 67 -9.01 -15.64 16.21
C LYS A 67 -8.60 -14.50 15.29
N GLN A 68 -8.49 -14.73 13.99
CA GLN A 68 -8.19 -13.66 13.02
C GLN A 68 -9.35 -12.66 12.93
N ALA A 69 -10.60 -13.13 12.99
CA ALA A 69 -11.79 -12.28 13.04
C ALA A 69 -11.86 -11.45 14.34
N GLU A 70 -11.65 -12.08 15.50
CA GLU A 70 -11.56 -11.41 16.80
C GLU A 70 -10.48 -10.31 16.81
N LEU A 71 -9.28 -10.65 16.35
CA LEU A 71 -8.14 -9.73 16.31
C LEU A 71 -8.34 -8.58 15.32
N ALA A 72 -8.85 -8.85 14.12
CA ALA A 72 -9.21 -7.81 13.15
C ALA A 72 -10.21 -6.81 13.74
N LYS A 73 -11.23 -7.32 14.43
CA LYS A 73 -12.28 -6.52 15.08
C LYS A 73 -11.77 -5.71 16.28
N GLU A 74 -10.85 -6.27 17.09
CA GLU A 74 -10.20 -5.57 18.22
C GLU A 74 -9.52 -4.25 17.78
N TYR A 75 -8.90 -4.25 16.61
CA TYR A 75 -8.16 -3.11 16.05
C TYR A 75 -8.91 -2.32 14.96
N GLY A 76 -10.22 -2.56 14.81
CA GLY A 76 -11.11 -1.70 14.01
C GLY A 76 -11.18 -2.03 12.52
N LEU A 77 -10.73 -3.20 12.08
CA LEU A 77 -11.06 -3.67 10.73
C LEU A 77 -12.57 -3.95 10.66
N HIS A 78 -13.21 -3.45 9.60
CA HIS A 78 -14.60 -3.73 9.32
C HIS A 78 -14.80 -5.13 8.74
N GLY A 79 -13.85 -5.65 7.96
CA GLY A 79 -14.03 -6.95 7.32
C GLY A 79 -12.85 -7.47 6.51
N PHE A 80 -13.05 -8.66 5.93
CA PHE A 80 -12.11 -9.31 5.02
C PHE A 80 -12.66 -9.43 3.59
N CYS A 81 -11.82 -9.17 2.59
CA CYS A 81 -12.10 -9.45 1.20
C CYS A 81 -11.35 -10.73 0.79
N TYR A 82 -12.03 -11.88 0.84
CA TYR A 82 -11.43 -13.16 0.50
C TYR A 82 -11.18 -13.27 -1.00
N TYR A 83 -9.99 -13.73 -1.40
CA TYR A 83 -9.78 -14.17 -2.77
C TYR A 83 -10.62 -15.42 -3.07
N TYR A 84 -11.39 -15.35 -4.14
CA TYR A 84 -12.26 -16.41 -4.62
C TYR A 84 -11.67 -16.99 -5.91
N TYR A 85 -11.01 -18.14 -5.81
CA TYR A 85 -10.33 -18.81 -6.92
C TYR A 85 -11.27 -19.75 -7.67
N TRP A 86 -12.24 -19.17 -8.38
CA TRP A 86 -13.20 -19.91 -9.19
C TRP A 86 -12.75 -20.02 -10.65
N PHE A 87 -12.55 -21.25 -11.11
CA PHE A 87 -12.14 -21.61 -12.46
C PHE A 87 -13.29 -22.34 -13.17
N ALA A 88 -13.75 -21.78 -14.29
CA ALA A 88 -14.92 -22.30 -14.99
C ALA A 88 -14.63 -23.64 -15.69
N PRO A 89 -15.64 -24.53 -15.85
CA PRO A 89 -16.95 -24.52 -15.18
C PRO A 89 -16.98 -25.41 -13.91
N GLU A 90 -15.87 -26.07 -13.57
CA GLU A 90 -15.89 -27.26 -12.70
C GLU A 90 -15.22 -27.09 -11.33
N LYS A 91 -14.41 -26.05 -11.10
CA LYS A 91 -13.46 -26.06 -9.96
C LYS A 91 -13.33 -24.72 -9.25
N THR A 92 -13.66 -24.71 -7.96
CA THR A 92 -13.20 -23.65 -7.06
C THR A 92 -12.03 -24.20 -6.24
N LEU A 93 -10.89 -23.53 -6.28
CA LEU A 93 -9.70 -23.89 -5.51
C LEU A 93 -9.58 -23.06 -4.25
N LEU A 94 -8.81 -23.56 -3.27
CA LEU A 94 -8.60 -22.91 -1.96
C LEU A 94 -9.90 -22.52 -1.21
N GLU A 95 -11.05 -23.08 -1.60
CA GLU A 95 -12.38 -22.68 -1.12
C GLU A 95 -12.69 -23.11 0.32
N ARG A 96 -11.89 -24.03 0.88
CA ARG A 96 -12.20 -24.67 2.15
C ARG A 96 -12.31 -23.69 3.33
N PRO A 97 -11.38 -22.75 3.57
CA PRO A 97 -11.50 -21.77 4.65
C PRO A 97 -12.73 -20.88 4.49
N LEU A 98 -13.03 -20.45 3.26
CA LEU A 98 -14.19 -19.63 2.94
C LEU A 98 -15.52 -20.37 3.19
N LYS A 99 -15.60 -21.65 2.79
CA LYS A 99 -16.76 -22.52 3.11
C LYS A 99 -16.90 -22.78 4.61
N GLN A 100 -15.79 -22.97 5.32
CA GLN A 100 -15.80 -23.15 6.78
C GLN A 100 -16.27 -21.89 7.51
N MET A 101 -15.83 -20.70 7.11
CA MET A 101 -16.31 -19.42 7.64
C MET A 101 -17.81 -19.19 7.35
N LEU A 102 -18.27 -19.48 6.12
CA LEU A 102 -19.70 -19.38 5.78
C LEU A 102 -20.56 -20.29 6.66
N GLN A 103 -20.06 -21.48 7.00
CA GLN A 103 -20.74 -22.45 7.86
C GLN A 103 -20.58 -22.16 9.37
N ASN A 104 -19.64 -21.31 9.76
CA ASN A 104 -19.35 -20.98 11.15
C ASN A 104 -19.89 -19.58 11.52
N PRO A 105 -21.02 -19.48 12.25
CA PRO A 105 -21.51 -18.19 12.73
C PRO A 105 -20.69 -17.60 13.89
N GLN A 106 -19.69 -18.31 14.43
CA GLN A 106 -18.77 -17.74 15.43
C GLN A 106 -17.71 -16.81 14.80
N THR A 107 -17.41 -16.98 13.52
CA THR A 107 -16.51 -16.09 12.76
C THR A 107 -17.24 -14.77 12.45
N ASP A 108 -17.47 -13.95 13.48
CA ASP A 108 -18.30 -12.74 13.45
C ASP A 108 -17.51 -11.50 12.95
N LEU A 109 -17.12 -11.56 11.68
CA LEU A 109 -16.53 -10.46 10.95
C LEU A 109 -17.20 -10.33 9.56
N PRO A 110 -17.62 -9.12 9.14
CA PRO A 110 -18.08 -8.87 7.78
C PRO A 110 -17.10 -9.29 6.69
N PHE A 111 -17.61 -9.70 5.52
CA PHE A 111 -16.76 -10.10 4.40
C PHE A 111 -17.33 -9.79 3.01
N CYS A 112 -16.45 -9.67 2.02
CA CYS A 112 -16.79 -9.69 0.59
C CYS A 112 -15.80 -10.58 -0.19
N LEU A 113 -15.99 -10.69 -1.50
CA LEU A 113 -15.19 -11.55 -2.37
C LEU A 113 -14.49 -10.75 -3.47
N CYS A 114 -13.23 -11.11 -3.74
CA CYS A 114 -12.48 -10.70 -4.92
C CYS A 114 -12.22 -11.91 -5.80
N TRP A 115 -12.79 -11.93 -7.01
CA TRP A 115 -12.55 -13.00 -7.96
C TRP A 115 -11.15 -12.84 -8.56
N ALA A 116 -10.23 -13.70 -8.13
CA ALA A 116 -8.88 -13.82 -8.68
C ALA A 116 -8.94 -14.60 -10.00
N ASN A 117 -9.35 -13.92 -11.06
CA ASN A 117 -9.77 -14.53 -12.34
C ASN A 117 -8.65 -14.66 -13.39
N GLU A 118 -7.40 -14.69 -12.93
CA GLU A 118 -6.23 -14.94 -13.77
C GLU A 118 -5.96 -16.44 -13.95
N ASN A 119 -5.11 -16.79 -14.91
CA ASN A 119 -4.55 -18.14 -14.98
C ASN A 119 -3.67 -18.38 -13.74
N TRP A 120 -3.80 -19.54 -13.10
CA TRP A 120 -2.82 -19.97 -12.11
C TRP A 120 -1.57 -20.45 -12.85
N THR A 121 -0.49 -19.70 -12.78
CA THR A 121 0.80 -19.98 -13.44
C THR A 121 1.86 -20.46 -12.45
N ARG A 122 2.86 -21.23 -12.93
CA ARG A 122 4.01 -21.65 -12.11
C ARG A 122 4.96 -20.49 -11.76
N ARG A 123 4.86 -19.36 -12.47
CA ARG A 123 5.48 -18.10 -12.04
C ARG A 123 4.43 -17.19 -11.41
N TRP A 124 4.70 -16.77 -10.18
CA TRP A 124 3.89 -15.82 -9.39
C TRP A 124 3.94 -14.37 -9.92
N ASP A 125 4.08 -14.18 -11.23
CA ASP A 125 4.12 -12.86 -11.91
C ASP A 125 3.12 -12.78 -13.09
N GLY A 126 2.26 -13.79 -13.26
CA GLY A 126 1.28 -13.84 -14.35
C GLY A 126 1.88 -14.08 -15.75
N SER A 127 3.16 -14.43 -15.87
CA SER A 127 3.75 -14.81 -17.17
C SER A 127 3.29 -16.20 -17.65
N GLU A 128 3.00 -16.32 -18.94
CA GLU A 128 2.19 -17.41 -19.51
C GLU A 128 2.93 -18.76 -19.69
N ASP A 129 4.24 -18.85 -19.44
CA ASP A 129 5.06 -19.95 -19.97
C ASP A 129 4.75 -21.34 -19.37
N GLU A 130 4.17 -21.43 -18.18
CA GLU A 130 3.60 -22.69 -17.65
C GLU A 130 2.33 -22.44 -16.81
N ILE A 131 1.16 -22.66 -17.42
CA ILE A 131 -0.15 -22.58 -16.76
C ILE A 131 -0.43 -23.88 -16.00
N LEU A 132 -0.64 -23.78 -14.69
CA LEU A 132 -1.02 -24.86 -13.77
C LEU A 132 -2.54 -25.11 -13.80
N VAL A 133 -3.33 -24.03 -13.77
CA VAL A 133 -4.80 -24.07 -13.88
C VAL A 133 -5.24 -22.92 -14.77
N LYS A 134 -5.82 -23.26 -15.93
CA LYS A 134 -6.26 -22.26 -16.92
C LYS A 134 -7.64 -21.72 -16.57
N GLN A 135 -7.81 -20.40 -16.60
CA GLN A 135 -9.14 -19.81 -16.58
C GLN A 135 -9.82 -20.03 -17.93
N ASN A 136 -10.99 -20.65 -17.91
CA ASN A 136 -11.85 -20.80 -19.08
C ASN A 136 -13.04 -19.84 -18.99
N TYR A 137 -13.54 -19.40 -20.14
CA TYR A 137 -14.69 -18.50 -20.27
C TYR A 137 -15.67 -19.10 -21.28
N THR A 138 -16.30 -20.21 -20.91
CA THR A 138 -17.34 -20.91 -21.68
C THR A 138 -18.59 -20.05 -21.85
N ASP A 139 -19.47 -20.35 -22.81
CA ASP A 139 -20.65 -19.52 -23.07
C ASP A 139 -21.60 -19.34 -21.86
N ASP A 140 -21.55 -20.27 -20.90
CA ASP A 140 -22.31 -20.34 -19.66
C ASP A 140 -21.51 -19.92 -18.39
N PHE A 141 -20.25 -19.49 -18.52
CA PHE A 141 -19.41 -19.21 -17.36
C PHE A 141 -20.01 -18.12 -16.46
N ALA A 142 -20.68 -17.12 -17.05
CA ALA A 142 -21.17 -15.94 -16.35
C ALA A 142 -22.38 -16.27 -15.46
N GLU A 143 -23.20 -17.23 -15.92
CA GLU A 143 -24.29 -17.86 -15.18
C GLU A 143 -23.74 -18.67 -14.00
N SER A 144 -22.89 -19.67 -14.27
CA SER A 144 -22.35 -20.57 -13.24
C SER A 144 -21.54 -19.86 -12.16
N PHE A 145 -20.78 -18.83 -12.54
CA PHE A 145 -20.01 -17.99 -11.61
C PHE A 145 -20.91 -17.22 -10.63
N ILE A 146 -22.02 -16.66 -11.09
CA ILE A 146 -22.91 -15.91 -10.20
C ILE A 146 -23.72 -16.84 -9.31
N GLU A 147 -24.15 -17.99 -9.85
CA GLU A 147 -24.83 -19.03 -9.06
C GLU A 147 -23.97 -19.53 -7.90
N SER A 148 -22.65 -19.69 -8.09
CA SER A 148 -21.73 -20.10 -7.03
C SER A 148 -21.51 -19.02 -5.95
N LEU A 149 -21.78 -17.75 -6.27
CA LEU A 149 -21.69 -16.61 -5.35
C LEU A 149 -22.97 -16.38 -4.53
N LEU A 150 -24.14 -16.80 -5.02
CA LEU A 150 -25.43 -16.58 -4.35
C LEU A 150 -25.53 -17.09 -2.89
N PRO A 151 -24.87 -18.19 -2.47
CA PRO A 151 -24.86 -18.59 -1.06
C PRO A 151 -24.18 -17.56 -0.16
N TYR A 152 -23.05 -16.99 -0.60
CA TYR A 152 -22.31 -15.96 0.14
C TYR A 152 -23.08 -14.64 0.18
N PHE A 153 -23.68 -14.23 -0.95
CA PHE A 153 -24.51 -13.02 -1.02
C PHE A 153 -25.76 -13.06 -0.11
N ARG A 154 -26.14 -14.23 0.42
CA ARG A 154 -27.25 -14.39 1.38
C ARG A 154 -26.82 -14.38 2.84
N ASP A 155 -25.52 -14.38 3.14
CA ASP A 155 -25.03 -14.22 4.51
C ASP A 155 -25.25 -12.77 4.99
N ASP A 156 -25.70 -12.60 6.23
CA ASP A 156 -25.95 -11.29 6.83
C ASP A 156 -24.65 -10.52 7.10
N ARG A 157 -23.51 -11.22 7.22
CA ARG A 157 -22.15 -10.64 7.32
C ARG A 157 -21.63 -10.14 5.96
N TYR A 158 -22.31 -10.43 4.84
CA TYR A 158 -21.81 -10.03 3.52
C TYR A 158 -21.83 -8.51 3.36
N ILE A 159 -20.68 -7.91 3.03
CA ILE A 159 -20.52 -6.46 2.88
C ILE A 159 -21.36 -5.96 1.70
N ARG A 160 -22.14 -4.91 1.98
CA ARG A 160 -23.04 -4.27 1.02
C ARG A 160 -22.75 -2.77 0.91
N VAL A 161 -22.90 -2.25 -0.30
CA VAL A 161 -22.99 -0.82 -0.60
C VAL A 161 -24.41 -0.58 -1.12
N ASP A 162 -25.14 0.36 -0.50
CA ASP A 162 -26.50 0.70 -0.94
C ASP A 162 -27.42 -0.54 -1.10
N GLY A 163 -27.39 -1.44 -0.11
CA GLY A 163 -28.10 -2.73 -0.08
C GLY A 163 -27.54 -3.84 -0.98
N LYS A 164 -26.70 -3.50 -1.96
CA LYS A 164 -26.20 -4.40 -3.01
C LYS A 164 -24.94 -5.15 -2.53
N PRO A 165 -24.84 -6.48 -2.68
CA PRO A 165 -23.63 -7.23 -2.34
C PRO A 165 -22.44 -6.72 -3.16
N VAL A 166 -21.29 -6.56 -2.50
CA VAL A 166 -20.04 -6.09 -3.12
C VAL A 166 -19.26 -7.26 -3.73
N LEU A 167 -18.91 -7.17 -5.02
CA LEU A 167 -18.02 -8.12 -5.70
C LEU A 167 -16.87 -7.37 -6.38
N LEU A 168 -15.64 -7.76 -6.07
CA LEU A 168 -14.43 -7.30 -6.74
C LEU A 168 -14.05 -8.27 -7.87
N VAL A 169 -13.58 -7.74 -9.00
CA VAL A 169 -13.03 -8.53 -10.12
C VAL A 169 -11.59 -8.07 -10.38
N TYR A 170 -10.65 -9.02 -10.35
CA TYR A 170 -9.22 -8.75 -10.31
C TYR A 170 -8.64 -8.29 -11.65
N ASP A 171 -8.90 -9.00 -12.76
CA ASP A 171 -8.39 -8.65 -14.09
C ASP A 171 -9.50 -8.63 -15.14
N THR A 172 -9.88 -7.44 -15.58
CA THR A 172 -10.91 -7.28 -16.64
C THR A 172 -10.39 -7.40 -18.07
N ARG A 173 -9.07 -7.58 -18.28
CA ARG A 173 -8.47 -7.74 -19.62
C ARG A 173 -8.71 -9.12 -20.22
N GLN A 174 -8.99 -10.12 -19.37
CA GLN A 174 -9.24 -11.51 -19.76
C GLN A 174 -10.53 -11.70 -20.58
N PHE A 175 -11.41 -10.70 -20.63
CA PHE A 175 -12.73 -10.78 -21.25
C PHE A 175 -12.74 -10.08 -22.62
N ALA A 176 -13.20 -10.78 -23.66
CA ALA A 176 -13.41 -10.17 -24.97
C ALA A 176 -14.50 -9.08 -24.97
N ASP A 177 -15.57 -9.25 -24.18
CA ASP A 177 -16.54 -8.21 -23.85
C ASP A 177 -17.06 -8.38 -22.41
N ILE A 178 -16.39 -7.73 -21.47
CA ILE A 178 -16.78 -7.72 -20.05
C ILE A 178 -18.19 -7.15 -19.81
N ARG A 179 -18.73 -6.28 -20.68
CA ARG A 179 -20.09 -5.73 -20.49
C ARG A 179 -21.18 -6.77 -20.69
N LYS A 180 -20.96 -7.78 -21.55
CA LYS A 180 -21.87 -8.93 -21.68
C LYS A 180 -22.00 -9.64 -20.33
N SER A 181 -20.86 -9.94 -19.70
CA SER A 181 -20.80 -10.63 -18.41
C SER A 181 -21.39 -9.80 -17.27
N THR A 182 -21.00 -8.53 -17.11
CA THR A 182 -21.58 -7.68 -16.04
C THR A 182 -23.10 -7.50 -16.22
N SER A 183 -23.61 -7.43 -17.46
CA SER A 183 -25.06 -7.40 -17.72
C SER A 183 -25.79 -8.69 -17.31
N ILE A 184 -25.18 -9.86 -17.60
CA ILE A 184 -25.69 -11.17 -17.17
C ILE A 184 -25.70 -11.24 -15.64
N TRP A 185 -24.59 -10.86 -14.99
CA TRP A 185 -24.46 -10.92 -13.53
C TRP A 185 -25.53 -10.10 -12.81
N ARG A 186 -25.73 -8.85 -13.22
CA ARG A 186 -26.77 -7.96 -12.66
C ARG A 186 -28.18 -8.53 -12.86
N LYS A 187 -28.46 -9.15 -14.02
CA LYS A 187 -29.75 -9.82 -14.29
C LYS A 187 -30.00 -11.00 -13.35
N LEU A 188 -28.99 -11.86 -13.14
CA LEU A 188 -29.11 -13.05 -12.30
C LEU A 188 -29.19 -12.72 -10.81
N VAL A 189 -28.40 -11.76 -10.33
CA VAL A 189 -28.47 -11.28 -8.94
C VAL A 189 -29.84 -10.67 -8.63
N ARG A 190 -30.43 -9.91 -9.56
CA ARG A 190 -31.83 -9.45 -9.44
C ARG A 190 -32.84 -10.60 -9.43
N ALA A 191 -32.69 -11.58 -10.32
CA ALA A 191 -33.56 -12.75 -10.34
C ALA A 191 -33.46 -13.60 -9.04
N ALA A 192 -32.31 -13.55 -8.36
CA ALA A 192 -32.09 -14.19 -7.07
C ALA A 192 -32.67 -13.45 -5.84
N GLY A 193 -33.27 -12.27 -6.04
CA GLY A 193 -33.99 -11.51 -5.02
C GLY A 193 -33.28 -10.27 -4.46
N PHE A 194 -32.11 -9.89 -5.01
CA PHE A 194 -31.39 -8.67 -4.61
C PHE A 194 -31.78 -7.47 -5.49
N GLU A 195 -31.49 -6.24 -5.05
CA GLU A 195 -31.77 -5.02 -5.83
C GLU A 195 -30.87 -4.91 -7.08
N ASP A 196 -29.58 -5.12 -6.90
CA ASP A 196 -28.53 -5.22 -7.94
C ASP A 196 -27.29 -5.86 -7.28
N ILE A 197 -26.16 -5.92 -7.98
CA ILE A 197 -24.81 -6.20 -7.45
C ILE A 197 -23.98 -4.91 -7.52
N PHE A 198 -23.10 -4.67 -6.54
CA PHE A 198 -22.15 -3.56 -6.58
C PHE A 198 -20.80 -4.07 -7.07
N LEU A 199 -20.46 -3.76 -8.32
CA LEU A 199 -19.29 -4.29 -9.02
C LEU A 199 -18.11 -3.33 -8.89
N ILE A 200 -17.01 -3.82 -8.34
CA ILE A 200 -15.75 -3.08 -8.16
C ILE A 200 -14.68 -3.69 -9.06
N ARG A 201 -14.00 -2.87 -9.85
CA ARG A 201 -12.85 -3.29 -10.65
C ARG A 201 -11.53 -3.04 -9.91
N CYS A 202 -10.66 -4.04 -9.81
CA CYS A 202 -9.31 -3.82 -9.31
C CYS A 202 -8.43 -3.13 -10.38
N ASN A 203 -7.70 -2.08 -10.00
CA ASN A 203 -6.72 -1.40 -10.87
C ASN A 203 -5.35 -2.10 -10.79
N THR A 204 -5.32 -3.39 -11.14
CA THR A 204 -4.15 -4.31 -11.06
C THR A 204 -3.13 -4.09 -12.17
N PHE A 205 -3.58 -3.78 -13.40
CA PHE A 205 -2.71 -3.66 -14.58
C PHE A 205 -2.83 -2.30 -15.27
N VAL A 206 -3.28 -1.30 -14.53
CA VAL A 206 -3.52 0.06 -15.01
C VAL A 206 -2.63 1.02 -14.22
N GLY A 207 -1.56 1.50 -14.85
CA GLY A 207 -0.77 2.59 -14.28
C GLY A 207 -1.61 3.88 -14.19
N GLN A 208 -1.28 4.78 -13.25
CA GLN A 208 -2.10 5.97 -12.96
C GLN A 208 -2.37 6.87 -14.18
N ALA A 209 -1.50 6.81 -15.20
CA ALA A 209 -1.65 7.56 -16.45
C ALA A 209 -2.71 7.00 -17.43
N TYR A 210 -3.27 5.81 -17.18
CA TYR A 210 -4.15 5.08 -18.12
C TYR A 210 -5.51 4.70 -17.50
N GLU A 211 -5.96 5.47 -16.51
CA GLU A 211 -7.18 5.15 -15.78
C GLU A 211 -8.46 5.24 -16.64
N ILE A 212 -9.17 4.12 -16.69
CA ILE A 212 -10.42 3.94 -17.44
C ILE A 212 -11.58 4.00 -16.44
N ASP A 213 -12.61 4.82 -16.74
CA ASP A 213 -13.87 4.88 -15.96
C ASP A 213 -14.53 3.47 -15.90
N PRO A 214 -14.76 2.91 -14.70
CA PRO A 214 -15.33 1.57 -14.52
C PRO A 214 -16.67 1.37 -15.25
N LYS A 215 -17.46 2.44 -15.43
CA LYS A 215 -18.78 2.38 -16.06
C LYS A 215 -18.72 1.96 -17.52
N VAL A 216 -17.63 2.22 -18.24
CA VAL A 216 -17.49 1.78 -19.65
C VAL A 216 -17.39 0.26 -19.79
N GLN A 217 -17.06 -0.44 -18.68
CA GLN A 217 -17.01 -1.90 -18.55
C GLN A 217 -18.21 -2.47 -17.78
N GLY A 218 -19.13 -1.62 -17.29
CA GLY A 218 -20.32 -2.01 -16.52
C GLY A 218 -20.12 -2.14 -14.99
N PHE A 219 -18.98 -1.67 -14.48
CA PHE A 219 -18.66 -1.61 -13.05
C PHE A 219 -19.16 -0.29 -12.44
N ASP A 220 -19.41 -0.29 -11.13
CA ASP A 220 -19.87 0.87 -10.38
C ASP A 220 -18.70 1.74 -9.88
N ALA A 221 -17.58 1.09 -9.55
CA ALA A 221 -16.41 1.71 -8.94
C ALA A 221 -15.10 0.98 -9.31
N CYS A 222 -13.98 1.62 -8.99
CA CYS A 222 -12.64 1.00 -8.99
C CYS A 222 -12.11 0.85 -7.55
N VAL A 223 -11.13 -0.03 -7.36
CA VAL A 223 -10.28 -0.10 -6.16
C VAL A 223 -8.81 -0.06 -6.56
N GLU A 224 -7.99 0.71 -5.84
CA GLU A 224 -6.54 0.69 -6.02
C GLU A 224 -5.98 -0.69 -5.63
N PHE A 225 -4.93 -1.16 -6.30
CA PHE A 225 -4.33 -2.47 -6.00
C PHE A 225 -2.80 -2.39 -5.79
N PRO A 226 -2.33 -1.54 -4.86
CA PRO A 226 -0.91 -1.32 -4.63
C PRO A 226 -0.24 -2.61 -4.11
N PRO A 227 1.02 -2.90 -4.49
CA PRO A 227 1.98 -2.00 -5.14
C PRO A 227 1.75 -1.76 -6.63
N HIS A 228 0.86 -2.50 -7.30
CA HIS A 228 0.57 -2.23 -8.71
C HIS A 228 -0.01 -0.82 -8.90
N GLY A 229 0.45 -0.14 -9.95
CA GLY A 229 0.06 1.24 -10.24
C GLY A 229 0.58 2.28 -9.22
N THR A 230 1.46 1.92 -8.28
CA THR A 230 2.15 2.91 -7.45
C THR A 230 3.23 3.65 -8.26
N ILE A 231 3.47 4.91 -7.90
CA ILE A 231 4.57 5.72 -8.44
C ILE A 231 5.57 5.89 -7.30
N THR A 232 6.82 5.49 -7.51
CA THR A 232 7.89 5.60 -6.51
C THR A 232 9.27 5.61 -7.15
N ALA A 233 10.28 6.08 -6.39
CA ALA A 233 11.68 6.00 -6.75
C ALA A 233 12.23 4.59 -6.49
N GLN A 234 13.04 4.10 -7.43
CA GLN A 234 13.83 2.88 -7.24
C GLN A 234 15.12 3.24 -6.46
N LEU A 235 15.41 2.49 -5.40
CA LEU A 235 16.60 2.67 -4.57
C LEU A 235 17.75 1.79 -5.08
N PRO A 236 18.98 2.31 -5.22
CA PRO A 236 20.14 1.55 -5.66
C PRO A 236 20.72 0.69 -4.52
N ILE A 237 20.92 -0.61 -4.76
CA ILE A 237 21.68 -1.50 -3.86
C ILE A 237 23.19 -1.41 -4.17
N ILE A 238 24.02 -1.09 -3.17
CA ILE A 238 25.49 -1.18 -3.28
C ILE A 238 25.94 -2.63 -3.54
N GLU A 239 26.77 -2.81 -4.57
CA GLU A 239 27.27 -4.13 -5.02
C GLU A 239 28.07 -4.89 -3.95
N SER A 240 28.87 -4.20 -3.13
CA SER A 240 29.68 -4.82 -2.07
C SER A 240 28.89 -5.23 -0.82
N GLU A 241 27.62 -4.84 -0.72
CA GLU A 241 26.70 -5.22 0.37
C GLU A 241 25.75 -6.35 -0.08
N ARG A 242 25.95 -6.92 -1.28
CA ARG A 242 25.20 -8.08 -1.79
C ARG A 242 25.78 -9.38 -1.26
N GLU A 243 24.92 -10.35 -0.96
CA GLU A 243 25.35 -11.72 -0.67
C GLU A 243 25.62 -12.58 -1.93
N SER A 244 25.30 -12.10 -3.13
CA SER A 244 25.59 -12.80 -4.40
C SER A 244 25.79 -11.88 -5.62
N ASP A 245 26.43 -12.44 -6.67
CA ASP A 245 26.64 -11.83 -7.99
C ASP A 245 25.48 -12.08 -8.99
N GLU A 246 24.33 -12.58 -8.53
CA GLU A 246 23.17 -12.93 -9.38
C GLU A 246 22.27 -11.71 -9.69
N GLU A 247 21.15 -11.91 -10.40
CA GLU A 247 20.15 -10.86 -10.66
C GLU A 247 19.74 -10.16 -9.35
N SER A 248 19.89 -8.84 -9.27
CA SER A 248 19.61 -8.11 -8.03
C SER A 248 18.15 -7.75 -7.86
N ALA A 249 17.67 -7.87 -6.61
CA ALA A 249 16.34 -7.40 -6.23
C ALA A 249 16.14 -5.92 -6.57
N THR A 250 14.91 -5.59 -6.97
CA THR A 250 14.48 -4.22 -7.19
C THR A 250 13.91 -3.66 -5.89
N VAL A 251 14.61 -2.70 -5.31
CA VAL A 251 14.16 -2.01 -4.09
C VAL A 251 13.51 -0.68 -4.47
N PHE A 252 12.37 -0.37 -3.86
CA PHE A 252 11.63 0.88 -4.01
C PHE A 252 11.49 1.58 -2.66
N ASP A 253 11.32 2.89 -2.67
CA ASP A 253 11.04 3.66 -1.46
C ASP A 253 9.54 3.63 -1.11
N GLN A 254 9.19 3.20 0.10
CA GLN A 254 7.80 3.23 0.57
C GLN A 254 7.33 4.63 0.97
N GLU A 255 8.21 5.54 1.41
CA GLU A 255 7.81 6.90 1.80
C GLU A 255 7.26 7.68 0.59
N THR A 256 7.91 7.56 -0.56
CA THR A 256 7.44 8.12 -1.84
C THR A 256 6.10 7.52 -2.29
N VAL A 257 5.85 6.22 -2.06
CA VAL A 257 4.52 5.60 -2.32
C VAL A 257 3.44 6.26 -1.46
N VAL A 258 3.71 6.41 -0.16
CA VAL A 258 2.77 7.03 0.79
C VAL A 258 2.48 8.46 0.41
N PHE A 259 3.52 9.25 0.09
CA PHE A 259 3.36 10.64 -0.36
C PHE A 259 2.48 10.73 -1.61
N ASN A 260 2.82 10.01 -2.67
CA ASN A 260 2.08 10.02 -3.94
C ASN A 260 0.64 9.50 -3.79
N SER A 261 0.41 8.56 -2.87
CA SER A 261 -0.93 8.05 -2.58
C SER A 261 -1.80 9.07 -1.81
N ILE A 262 -1.26 9.72 -0.78
CA ILE A 262 -1.99 10.74 0.01
C ILE A 262 -2.29 12.00 -0.82
N THR A 263 -1.32 12.43 -1.65
CA THR A 263 -1.46 13.63 -2.50
C THR A 263 -2.22 13.38 -3.80
N ARG A 264 -2.67 12.15 -4.06
CA ARG A 264 -3.35 11.79 -5.30
C ARG A 264 -4.58 12.66 -5.57
N ALA A 265 -4.62 13.27 -6.76
CA ALA A 265 -5.74 14.04 -7.25
C ALA A 265 -7.03 13.18 -7.31
N PRO A 266 -8.22 13.79 -7.11
CA PRO A 266 -9.49 13.06 -7.15
C PRO A 266 -9.88 12.64 -8.57
N HIS A 267 -10.65 11.56 -8.66
CA HIS A 267 -11.11 10.95 -9.91
C HIS A 267 -12.53 11.40 -10.28
N SER A 268 -12.87 11.27 -11.57
CA SER A 268 -14.25 11.50 -12.06
C SER A 268 -15.22 10.33 -11.80
N TYR A 269 -14.72 9.24 -11.21
CA TYR A 269 -15.46 8.02 -10.90
C TYR A 269 -15.25 7.61 -9.43
N GLU A 270 -16.13 6.77 -8.90
CA GLU A 270 -16.03 6.24 -7.53
C GLU A 270 -14.77 5.37 -7.39
N LEU A 271 -13.86 5.76 -6.51
CA LEU A 271 -12.61 5.05 -6.23
C LEU A 271 -12.52 4.70 -4.74
N PHE A 272 -12.31 3.41 -4.46
CA PHE A 272 -11.87 2.98 -3.14
C PHE A 272 -10.34 3.02 -3.07
N ARG A 273 -9.84 3.74 -2.06
CA ARG A 273 -8.40 3.87 -1.82
C ARG A 273 -7.87 2.61 -1.14
N THR A 274 -6.61 2.29 -1.41
CA THR A 274 -5.96 1.09 -0.84
C THR A 274 -4.56 1.44 -0.36
N LEU A 275 -4.15 0.81 0.75
CA LEU A 275 -2.78 0.85 1.26
C LEU A 275 -2.22 -0.56 1.52
N PHE A 276 -0.92 -0.67 1.74
CA PHE A 276 -0.28 -1.89 2.24
C PHE A 276 0.63 -1.59 3.45
N PRO A 277 0.80 -2.51 4.41
CA PRO A 277 1.76 -2.34 5.51
C PRO A 277 3.20 -2.28 5.02
N SER A 278 3.58 -3.26 4.22
CA SER A 278 4.91 -3.47 3.63
C SER A 278 4.77 -4.29 2.35
N TRP A 279 5.83 -4.38 1.54
CA TRP A 279 5.91 -5.34 0.44
C TRP A 279 7.33 -5.85 0.28
N ASP A 280 7.48 -7.17 0.22
CA ASP A 280 8.73 -7.89 0.01
C ASP A 280 8.41 -9.32 -0.43
N ASN A 281 8.59 -9.61 -1.72
CA ASN A 281 8.33 -10.92 -2.29
C ASN A 281 9.56 -11.83 -2.42
N THR A 282 10.66 -11.54 -1.71
CA THR A 282 11.83 -12.44 -1.61
C THR A 282 11.48 -13.90 -1.25
N PRO A 283 10.48 -14.22 -0.41
CA PRO A 283 10.04 -15.61 -0.21
C PRO A 283 9.67 -16.34 -1.51
N ARG A 284 8.93 -15.68 -2.43
CA ARG A 284 8.53 -16.24 -3.74
C ARG A 284 9.61 -16.08 -4.82
N LYS A 285 10.33 -14.94 -4.86
CA LYS A 285 11.20 -14.51 -5.97
C LYS A 285 12.71 -14.61 -5.70
N GLN A 286 13.12 -14.80 -4.45
CA GLN A 286 14.52 -14.91 -4.02
C GLN A 286 15.34 -13.70 -4.49
N GLN A 287 16.32 -13.87 -5.37
CA GLN A 287 17.21 -12.79 -5.82
C GLN A 287 16.48 -11.76 -6.71
N SER A 288 15.60 -12.20 -7.61
CA SER A 288 14.83 -11.31 -8.51
C SER A 288 13.60 -10.68 -7.81
N ALA A 289 13.70 -10.37 -6.52
CA ALA A 289 12.59 -9.85 -5.71
C ALA A 289 12.25 -8.39 -5.98
N THR A 290 11.04 -7.99 -5.57
CA THR A 290 10.60 -6.61 -5.45
C THR A 290 10.34 -6.30 -3.98
N ILE A 291 11.01 -5.28 -3.45
CA ILE A 291 11.02 -4.91 -2.04
C ILE A 291 10.69 -3.42 -1.90
N PHE A 292 9.82 -3.06 -0.97
CA PHE A 292 9.52 -1.68 -0.59
C PHE A 292 10.17 -1.39 0.76
N PHE A 293 11.26 -0.63 0.74
CA PHE A 293 12.04 -0.26 1.91
C PHE A 293 11.42 0.93 2.65
N GLY A 294 11.72 1.08 3.94
CA GLY A 294 11.21 2.18 4.77
C GLY A 294 9.85 1.92 5.42
N SER A 295 9.26 0.73 5.22
CA SER A 295 8.03 0.33 5.92
C SER A 295 8.18 0.41 7.44
N THR A 296 7.28 1.17 8.08
CA THR A 296 7.14 1.20 9.54
C THR A 296 5.67 1.34 9.94
N PRO A 297 5.27 0.93 11.16
CA PRO A 297 3.92 1.17 11.68
C PRO A 297 3.53 2.65 11.71
N ALA A 298 4.48 3.56 11.94
CA ALA A 298 4.25 5.00 11.94
C ALA A 298 3.95 5.54 10.53
N LEU A 299 4.72 5.12 9.53
CA LEU A 299 4.50 5.47 8.12
C LEU A 299 3.15 4.91 7.63
N TYR A 300 2.84 3.66 7.98
CA TYR A 300 1.53 3.04 7.69
C TYR A 300 0.37 3.80 8.34
N LYS A 301 0.49 4.22 9.62
CA LYS A 301 -0.50 5.07 10.30
C LYS A 301 -0.72 6.38 9.55
N GLN A 302 0.36 7.03 9.10
CA GLN A 302 0.30 8.28 8.32
C GLN A 302 -0.42 8.05 6.98
N TRP A 303 -0.13 6.95 6.29
CA TRP A 303 -0.81 6.57 5.05
C TRP A 303 -2.31 6.38 5.27
N LEU A 304 -2.69 5.54 6.24
CA LEU A 304 -4.09 5.27 6.56
C LEU A 304 -4.83 6.55 6.98
N SER A 305 -4.21 7.40 7.80
CA SER A 305 -4.80 8.69 8.21
C SER A 305 -5.05 9.62 7.02
N GLY A 306 -4.11 9.67 6.06
CA GLY A 306 -4.26 10.42 4.82
C GLY A 306 -5.38 9.87 3.93
N LEU A 307 -5.50 8.55 3.80
CA LEU A 307 -6.59 7.91 3.06
C LEU A 307 -7.95 8.10 3.76
N ILE A 308 -8.03 8.03 5.09
CA ILE A 308 -9.24 8.37 5.86
C ILE A 308 -9.71 9.80 5.54
N ALA A 309 -8.80 10.78 5.58
CA ALA A 309 -9.11 12.17 5.28
C ALA A 309 -9.50 12.39 3.82
N TRP A 310 -8.92 11.62 2.88
CA TRP A 310 -9.30 11.64 1.46
C TRP A 310 -10.69 11.03 1.26
N THR A 311 -10.94 9.83 1.79
CA THR A 311 -12.21 9.09 1.63
C THR A 311 -13.38 9.82 2.28
N LYS A 312 -13.20 10.42 3.47
CA LYS A 312 -14.22 11.27 4.10
C LYS A 312 -14.58 12.52 3.28
N ARG A 313 -13.67 13.01 2.42
CA ARG A 313 -13.90 14.20 1.58
C ARG A 313 -14.56 13.88 0.24
N HIS A 314 -14.23 12.74 -0.38
CA HIS A 314 -14.62 12.46 -1.77
C HIS A 314 -15.71 11.39 -1.91
N ASN A 315 -15.83 10.45 -0.96
CA ASN A 315 -16.79 9.34 -1.06
C ASN A 315 -18.02 9.60 -0.17
N PRO A 316 -19.24 9.26 -0.63
CA PRO A 316 -20.46 9.41 0.16
C PRO A 316 -20.45 8.44 1.35
N SER A 317 -21.24 8.76 2.38
CA SER A 317 -21.24 8.08 3.69
C SER A 317 -21.42 6.57 3.67
N ASP A 318 -22.13 6.03 2.67
CA ASP A 318 -22.35 4.60 2.46
C ASP A 318 -21.14 3.87 1.83
N ARG A 319 -20.19 4.62 1.26
CA ARG A 319 -19.03 4.16 0.47
C ARG A 319 -17.69 4.65 1.01
N GLN A 320 -17.63 4.98 2.29
CA GLN A 320 -16.38 5.32 2.97
C GLN A 320 -15.60 4.05 3.34
N ILE A 321 -15.25 3.27 2.32
CA ILE A 321 -14.48 2.02 2.42
C ILE A 321 -13.02 2.32 2.01
N ILE A 322 -12.08 1.76 2.76
CA ILE A 322 -10.65 1.73 2.43
C ILE A 322 -10.22 0.27 2.45
N PHE A 323 -9.45 -0.16 1.46
CA PHE A 323 -8.92 -1.52 1.43
C PHE A 323 -7.49 -1.58 1.96
N VAL A 324 -7.09 -2.73 2.51
CA VAL A 324 -5.69 -3.02 2.87
C VAL A 324 -5.22 -4.26 2.13
N ASN A 325 -4.10 -4.15 1.41
CA ASN A 325 -3.37 -5.29 0.86
C ASN A 325 -2.21 -5.65 1.81
N ALA A 326 -2.27 -6.72 2.60
CA ALA A 326 -3.38 -7.60 2.90
C ALA A 326 -3.42 -7.88 4.42
N TRP A 327 -4.36 -8.71 4.86
CA TRP A 327 -4.30 -9.32 6.19
C TRP A 327 -3.06 -10.21 6.31
N ASN A 328 -2.86 -11.12 5.35
CA ASN A 328 -1.95 -12.27 5.46
C ASN A 328 -1.22 -12.68 4.16
N GLU A 329 -0.84 -11.76 3.26
CA GLU A 329 0.02 -12.08 2.10
C GLU A 329 1.50 -12.25 2.52
N TRP A 330 1.78 -13.31 3.30
CA TRP A 330 3.08 -13.52 3.95
C TRP A 330 4.26 -13.62 3.00
N ALA A 331 4.10 -14.30 1.86
CA ALA A 331 5.20 -14.50 0.93
C ALA A 331 5.43 -13.31 -0.03
N GLU A 332 4.59 -12.27 0.06
CA GLU A 332 4.79 -10.95 -0.56
C GLU A 332 5.05 -9.86 0.48
N GLY A 333 5.19 -10.24 1.76
CA GLY A 333 5.43 -9.29 2.85
C GLY A 333 4.26 -8.34 3.13
N ALA A 334 3.12 -8.47 2.46
CA ALA A 334 1.94 -7.62 2.62
C ALA A 334 1.06 -8.11 3.78
N VAL A 335 1.63 -8.04 4.99
CA VAL A 335 1.06 -8.62 6.21
C VAL A 335 0.70 -7.53 7.23
N LEU A 336 -0.58 -7.49 7.60
CA LEU A 336 -1.13 -6.67 8.67
C LEU A 336 -1.29 -7.46 9.99
N GLU A 337 -1.48 -8.78 9.92
CA GLU A 337 -1.55 -9.62 11.12
C GLU A 337 -0.19 -9.75 11.84
N PRO A 338 -0.15 -10.16 13.12
CA PRO A 338 1.07 -10.04 13.94
C PRO A 338 2.24 -10.90 13.46
N ASP A 339 3.40 -10.27 13.32
CA ASP A 339 4.69 -10.92 13.08
C ASP A 339 5.60 -10.89 14.33
N LYS A 340 6.72 -11.62 14.28
CA LYS A 340 7.65 -11.74 15.41
C LYS A 340 8.42 -10.45 15.76
N GLU A 341 8.64 -9.56 14.80
CA GLU A 341 9.43 -8.31 14.94
C GLU A 341 8.56 -7.14 15.38
N HIS A 342 7.41 -6.98 14.72
CA HIS A 342 6.48 -5.88 14.95
C HIS A 342 5.42 -6.21 15.99
N GLY A 343 5.14 -7.49 16.26
CA GLY A 343 4.00 -7.89 17.10
C GLY A 343 2.71 -7.30 16.56
N ARG A 344 1.92 -6.63 17.42
CA ARG A 344 0.65 -5.98 17.05
C ARG A 344 0.82 -4.54 16.51
N LYS A 345 2.02 -3.99 16.36
CA LYS A 345 2.23 -2.55 16.07
C LYS A 345 1.50 -2.02 14.82
N TYR A 346 1.33 -2.82 13.76
CA TYR A 346 0.55 -2.40 12.57
C TYR A 346 -0.96 -2.37 12.84
N LEU A 347 -1.47 -3.24 13.71
CA LEU A 347 -2.84 -3.23 14.18
C LEU A 347 -3.08 -2.06 15.16
N GLU A 348 -2.16 -1.82 16.08
CA GLU A 348 -2.16 -0.63 16.97
C GLU A 348 -2.19 0.66 16.15
N ALA A 349 -1.30 0.78 15.14
CA ALA A 349 -1.29 1.88 14.17
C ALA A 349 -2.61 2.01 13.38
N THR A 350 -3.26 0.89 13.03
CA THR A 350 -4.57 0.86 12.38
C THR A 350 -5.63 1.49 13.28
N LYS A 351 -5.71 1.00 14.53
CA LYS A 351 -6.66 1.47 15.53
C LYS A 351 -6.45 2.96 15.84
N GLU A 352 -5.20 3.38 16.04
CA GLU A 352 -4.87 4.78 16.29
C GLU A 352 -5.27 5.69 15.12
N ALA A 353 -5.12 5.27 13.86
CA ALA A 353 -5.54 6.07 12.70
C ALA A 353 -7.07 6.22 12.63
N LEU A 354 -7.81 5.16 12.96
CA LEU A 354 -9.28 5.15 13.01
C LEU A 354 -9.84 5.95 14.20
N ASP A 355 -9.16 5.91 15.35
CA ASP A 355 -9.53 6.62 16.58
C ASP A 355 -9.15 8.12 16.54
N SER A 356 -8.17 8.52 15.72
CA SER A 356 -7.64 9.90 15.63
C SER A 356 -8.61 10.92 15.00
N GLN A 357 -9.92 10.67 15.01
CA GLN A 357 -10.97 11.52 14.43
C GLN A 357 -11.09 12.93 15.04
N SER A 358 -10.30 13.22 16.09
CA SER A 358 -10.34 14.49 16.85
C SER A 358 -9.24 15.50 16.45
N LEU A 359 -8.22 15.11 15.68
CA LEU A 359 -7.15 16.04 15.26
C LEU A 359 -7.46 16.69 13.92
N TYR A 360 -8.41 17.62 13.94
CA TYR A 360 -8.60 18.62 12.90
C TYR A 360 -7.31 19.45 12.71
N TYR A 361 -6.45 19.06 11.76
CA TYR A 361 -5.44 19.96 11.22
C TYR A 361 -6.14 21.02 10.36
N GLU A 362 -6.39 22.18 10.97
CA GLU A 362 -6.97 23.32 10.25
C GLU A 362 -6.06 23.80 9.11
N ARG A 363 -6.63 23.75 7.90
CA ARG A 363 -6.31 24.56 6.72
C ARG A 363 -4.89 24.47 6.16
N GLY A 364 -4.73 23.45 5.31
CA GLY A 364 -3.72 23.33 4.25
C GLY A 364 -4.01 22.05 3.49
N THR A 365 -5.00 22.04 2.58
CA THR A 365 -5.47 20.78 1.99
C THR A 365 -4.43 20.19 1.05
N ALA A 366 -4.16 18.89 1.18
CA ALA A 366 -3.31 18.14 0.24
C ALA A 366 -3.78 18.26 -1.23
N ALA A 367 -5.08 18.49 -1.44
CA ALA A 367 -5.66 18.78 -2.75
C ALA A 367 -5.23 20.14 -3.35
N HIS A 368 -4.81 21.12 -2.52
CA HIS A 368 -4.23 22.38 -3.00
C HIS A 368 -2.78 22.17 -3.45
N LEU A 369 -2.02 21.37 -2.70
CA LEU A 369 -0.64 20.98 -3.03
C LEU A 369 -0.58 20.19 -4.36
N ALA A 370 -1.49 19.23 -4.53
CA ALA A 370 -1.60 18.41 -5.74
C ALA A 370 -1.87 19.23 -7.02
N ALA A 371 -2.53 20.39 -6.89
CA ALA A 371 -2.83 21.28 -8.02
C ALA A 371 -1.60 22.09 -8.49
N LEU A 372 -0.62 22.34 -7.62
CA LEU A 372 0.59 23.11 -7.95
C LEU A 372 1.74 22.25 -8.54
N VAL A 373 1.77 20.94 -8.27
CA VAL A 373 2.88 20.07 -8.70
C VAL A 373 2.89 19.80 -10.21
N ASN A 374 1.75 19.86 -10.89
CA ASN A 374 1.61 19.51 -12.31
C ASN A 374 2.31 20.48 -13.30
N ASP A 375 2.72 21.68 -12.89
CA ASP A 375 3.30 22.72 -13.78
C ASP A 375 4.84 22.88 -13.65
N CYS A 376 5.50 22.04 -12.87
CA CYS A 376 6.93 22.21 -12.54
C CYS A 376 7.90 21.68 -13.62
N THR A 377 8.58 22.59 -14.34
CA THR A 377 9.74 22.29 -15.20
C THR A 377 11.05 22.77 -14.56
N LEU A 378 12.10 21.92 -14.62
CA LEU A 378 13.42 22.20 -14.02
C LEU A 378 14.21 23.27 -14.78
N SER A 379 14.95 24.12 -14.05
CA SER A 379 15.82 25.17 -14.61
C SER A 379 17.33 24.87 -14.38
N PRO A 380 18.24 25.16 -15.33
CA PRO A 380 19.49 24.38 -15.44
C PRO A 380 20.77 24.95 -14.77
N HIS A 381 20.71 25.74 -13.68
CA HIS A 381 21.91 26.45 -13.13
C HIS A 381 22.05 26.41 -11.57
N LEU A 382 23.05 25.69 -11.00
CA LEU A 382 23.22 25.36 -9.54
C LEU A 382 24.72 25.25 -9.02
N ARG A 383 25.10 25.39 -7.69
CA ARG A 383 26.52 25.57 -7.12
C ARG A 383 26.82 24.97 -5.65
N PRO A 384 28.00 25.15 -4.93
CA PRO A 384 28.46 24.34 -3.73
C PRO A 384 28.66 24.98 -2.29
N VAL A 385 28.48 24.24 -1.15
CA VAL A 385 28.23 24.76 0.25
C VAL A 385 29.30 24.49 1.35
N THR A 386 29.14 25.15 2.53
CA THR A 386 29.69 24.73 3.85
C THR A 386 28.84 25.16 5.06
N ALA A 387 29.00 24.44 6.19
CA ALA A 387 28.24 24.53 7.44
C ALA A 387 28.42 25.84 8.25
N GLY A 388 27.52 26.08 9.22
CA GLY A 388 27.54 27.24 10.12
C GLY A 388 27.11 28.55 9.49
N LYS A 389 26.27 28.51 8.45
CA LYS A 389 25.87 29.70 7.69
C LYS A 389 24.36 29.74 7.42
N GLN A 390 23.72 30.76 7.96
CA GLN A 390 22.29 31.01 7.84
C GLN A 390 21.87 31.22 6.38
N LEU A 391 20.89 30.44 5.90
CA LEU A 391 20.35 30.55 4.54
C LEU A 391 19.24 31.61 4.50
N ASN A 392 19.50 32.71 3.79
CA ASN A 392 18.54 33.79 3.52
C ASN A 392 18.52 34.03 2.00
N GLN A 393 17.60 33.37 1.27
CA GLN A 393 17.41 33.66 -0.16
C GLN A 393 15.95 33.67 -0.63
N SER A 394 14.99 33.36 0.24
CA SER A 394 13.69 34.03 0.21
C SER A 394 13.46 34.68 1.58
N GLU A 395 12.72 35.78 1.62
CA GLU A 395 12.45 36.47 2.88
C GLU A 395 11.59 35.64 3.85
N GLN A 396 11.01 34.54 3.36
CA GLN A 396 10.03 33.72 4.06
C GLN A 396 10.60 32.44 4.66
N ILE A 397 11.49 31.69 4.01
CA ILE A 397 11.97 30.38 4.54
C ILE A 397 13.38 30.51 5.09
N VAL A 398 13.57 30.07 6.35
CA VAL A 398 14.88 29.86 6.98
C VAL A 398 15.05 28.37 7.22
N CYS A 399 16.21 27.82 6.88
CA CYS A 399 16.57 26.42 7.11
C CYS A 399 18.03 26.33 7.60
N GLU A 400 18.28 25.47 8.57
CA GLU A 400 19.61 25.14 9.07
C GLU A 400 19.72 23.63 9.29
N LEU A 401 20.72 23.02 8.65
CA LEU A 401 21.12 21.64 8.88
C LEU A 401 22.04 21.65 10.11
N GLU A 402 21.56 21.16 11.25
CA GLU A 402 22.30 21.19 12.52
C GLU A 402 23.31 20.04 12.62
N GLN A 403 22.95 18.85 12.11
CA GLN A 403 23.75 17.64 12.26
C GLN A 403 23.64 16.73 11.03
N VAL A 404 24.79 16.21 10.61
CA VAL A 404 24.89 15.10 9.67
C VAL A 404 25.67 14.02 10.40
N GLY A 405 25.06 12.85 10.56
CA GLY A 405 25.67 11.75 11.31
C GLY A 405 25.55 10.42 10.59
N PHE A 406 26.39 9.49 11.01
CA PHE A 406 26.48 8.13 10.48
C PHE A 406 26.22 7.15 11.63
N GLY A 407 25.42 6.12 11.38
CA GLY A 407 25.12 5.03 12.29
C GLY A 407 25.10 3.69 11.55
N GLU A 408 24.89 2.60 12.28
CA GLU A 408 24.97 1.24 11.70
C GLU A 408 23.91 1.00 10.61
N SER A 409 22.74 1.65 10.70
CA SER A 409 21.65 1.55 9.73
C SER A 409 21.75 2.51 8.53
N GLY A 410 22.60 3.55 8.60
CA GLY A 410 22.71 4.55 7.54
C GLY A 410 23.18 5.92 8.03
N PHE A 411 22.99 6.94 7.20
CA PHE A 411 23.24 8.33 7.58
C PHE A 411 21.92 9.04 7.89
N TYR A 412 21.99 10.04 8.75
CA TYR A 412 20.85 10.88 9.10
C TYR A 412 21.18 12.36 8.88
N LEU A 413 20.19 13.06 8.34
CA LEU A 413 20.19 14.51 8.19
C LEU A 413 19.25 15.10 9.23
N GLU A 414 19.81 15.79 10.21
CA GLU A 414 19.08 16.47 11.26
C GLU A 414 19.23 18.00 11.13
N GLY A 415 18.12 18.71 11.26
CA GLY A 415 18.11 20.16 11.22
C GLY A 415 16.73 20.71 11.52
N TYR A 416 16.58 22.01 11.35
CA TYR A 416 15.30 22.69 11.49
C TYR A 416 15.07 23.64 10.31
N ALA A 417 13.80 23.96 10.09
CA ALA A 417 13.42 25.10 9.27
C ALA A 417 12.31 25.90 9.96
N PHE A 418 12.00 27.07 9.42
CA PHE A 418 10.79 27.85 9.72
C PHE A 418 10.40 28.80 8.61
N VAL A 419 9.11 29.12 8.57
CA VAL A 419 8.55 30.09 7.62
C VAL A 419 8.07 31.33 8.36
N LYS A 420 8.50 32.52 7.91
CA LYS A 420 8.07 33.79 8.50
C LYS A 420 6.59 34.03 8.19
N ASN A 421 5.87 34.47 9.22
CA ASN A 421 4.48 34.96 9.16
C ASN A 421 3.38 33.95 8.76
N LYS A 422 3.69 32.79 8.18
CA LYS A 422 2.73 31.69 7.95
C LYS A 422 3.21 30.34 8.49
N LYS A 423 2.27 29.43 8.81
CA LYS A 423 2.58 27.99 8.89
C LYS A 423 2.83 27.52 7.46
N ALA A 424 3.61 26.45 7.29
CA ALA A 424 3.86 25.87 5.98
C ALA A 424 4.17 24.37 6.09
N LEU A 425 3.96 23.63 5.01
CA LEU A 425 4.64 22.36 4.82
C LEU A 425 6.05 22.59 4.29
N LEU A 426 6.97 21.73 4.74
CA LEU A 426 8.33 21.61 4.27
C LEU A 426 8.49 20.23 3.66
N ALA A 427 8.69 20.16 2.34
CA ALA A 427 9.31 18.98 1.76
C ALA A 427 10.83 19.18 1.78
N ILE A 428 11.52 18.17 2.30
CA ILE A 428 12.96 18.00 2.26
C ILE A 428 13.22 16.91 1.26
N VAL A 429 13.80 17.26 0.12
CA VAL A 429 14.13 16.31 -0.94
C VAL A 429 15.64 16.23 -1.10
N VAL A 430 16.15 15.00 -1.19
CA VAL A 430 17.57 14.68 -1.25
C VAL A 430 17.88 14.09 -2.61
N PHE A 431 18.76 14.76 -3.35
CA PHE A 431 19.21 14.33 -4.66
C PHE A 431 20.67 13.89 -4.64
N ASP A 432 20.97 12.79 -5.34
CA ASP A 432 22.31 12.38 -5.75
C ASP A 432 22.49 12.65 -7.24
N GLY A 433 23.37 13.58 -7.61
CA GLY A 433 23.36 14.08 -8.99
C GLY A 433 21.96 14.62 -9.32
N GLU A 434 21.34 14.13 -10.41
CA GLU A 434 19.96 14.47 -10.79
C GLU A 434 18.90 13.48 -10.28
N GLU A 435 19.29 12.39 -9.62
CA GLU A 435 18.38 11.35 -9.12
C GLU A 435 17.85 11.71 -7.72
N LEU A 436 16.53 11.62 -7.51
CA LEU A 436 15.90 11.77 -6.18
C LEU A 436 16.12 10.48 -5.39
N VAL A 437 16.85 10.55 -4.27
CA VAL A 437 17.24 9.38 -3.46
C VAL A 437 16.56 9.31 -2.09
N GLY A 438 15.81 10.35 -1.69
CA GLY A 438 14.93 10.28 -0.53
C GLY A 438 14.21 11.60 -0.26
N SER A 439 13.15 11.54 0.56
CA SER A 439 12.43 12.75 0.95
C SER A 439 11.74 12.64 2.31
N ALA A 440 11.86 13.65 3.17
CA ALA A 440 11.09 13.79 4.40
C ALA A 440 10.14 14.98 4.28
N ILE A 441 8.93 14.88 4.84
CA ILE A 441 7.97 16.00 4.88
C ILE A 441 7.66 16.35 6.33
N ASN A 442 7.87 17.61 6.69
CA ASN A 442 7.59 18.13 8.02
C ASN A 442 6.65 19.34 7.97
N THR A 443 5.76 19.45 8.95
CA THR A 443 4.94 20.66 9.12
C THR A 443 5.74 21.68 9.92
N ILE A 444 5.83 22.92 9.42
CA ILE A 444 6.53 24.00 10.10
C ILE A 444 5.63 25.06 10.73
N TYR A 445 6.05 25.48 11.93
CA TYR A 445 5.50 26.59 12.68
C TYR A 445 6.03 27.96 12.20
N ARG A 446 5.30 29.01 12.55
CA ARG A 446 5.64 30.39 12.19
C ARG A 446 6.91 30.87 12.92
N ALA A 447 7.80 31.53 12.19
CA ALA A 447 9.03 32.11 12.73
C ALA A 447 8.80 33.17 13.82
N ASP A 448 7.71 33.94 13.75
CA ASP A 448 7.41 35.04 14.67
C ASP A 448 6.92 34.58 16.05
N LEU A 449 6.54 33.29 16.17
CA LEU A 449 6.40 32.65 17.48
C LEU A 449 7.78 32.47 18.14
N GLY A 450 8.86 32.36 17.36
CA GLY A 450 10.23 32.15 17.82
C GLY A 450 10.80 33.34 18.61
N GLU A 451 10.34 34.55 18.31
CA GLU A 451 10.67 35.74 19.12
C GLU A 451 9.97 35.72 20.49
N ARG A 452 8.81 35.05 20.60
CA ARG A 452 7.99 35.00 21.82
C ARG A 452 8.35 33.86 22.77
N PHE A 453 8.82 32.73 22.23
CA PHE A 453 9.12 31.52 23.02
C PHE A 453 10.59 31.07 22.93
N GLY A 454 11.38 31.71 22.07
CA GLY A 454 12.77 31.35 21.76
C GLY A 454 12.85 30.42 20.54
N ALA A 455 13.77 30.67 19.61
CA ALA A 455 13.87 29.91 18.36
C ALA A 455 14.01 28.37 18.57
N GLN A 456 14.68 27.96 19.65
CA GLN A 456 14.82 26.54 20.01
C GLN A 456 13.50 25.85 20.39
N SER A 457 12.48 26.59 20.85
CA SER A 457 11.20 26.02 21.30
C SER A 457 10.20 25.74 20.17
N LEU A 458 10.52 26.15 18.94
CA LEU A 458 9.64 26.09 17.76
C LEU A 458 10.32 25.39 16.56
N ARG A 459 11.38 24.65 16.85
CA ARG A 459 12.02 23.74 15.91
C ARG A 459 11.02 22.70 15.43
N SER A 460 10.52 22.84 14.20
CA SER A 460 10.14 21.67 13.42
C SER A 460 11.43 21.00 12.98
N GLY A 461 11.96 20.18 13.88
CA GLY A 461 13.09 19.32 13.58
C GLY A 461 12.70 18.38 12.44
N PHE A 462 13.58 18.24 11.47
CA PHE A 462 13.52 17.13 10.54
C PHE A 462 14.60 16.12 10.93
N SER A 463 14.25 14.85 10.85
CA SER A 463 15.22 13.77 10.66
C SER A 463 14.83 13.07 9.37
N LEU A 464 15.81 12.88 8.48
CA LEU A 464 15.70 12.00 7.33
C LEU A 464 16.79 10.94 7.46
N HIS A 465 16.38 9.69 7.62
CA HIS A 465 17.27 8.54 7.65
C HIS A 465 17.40 7.97 6.24
N LEU A 466 18.63 7.91 5.73
CA LEU A 466 18.94 7.33 4.44
C LEU A 466 19.83 6.09 4.67
N PRO A 467 19.43 4.90 4.18
CA PRO A 467 20.04 3.65 4.61
C PRO A 467 21.48 3.52 4.12
N LYS A 468 22.30 2.77 4.88
CA LYS A 468 23.75 2.65 4.65
C LYS A 468 24.09 2.08 3.26
N PHE A 469 23.20 1.28 2.68
CA PHE A 469 23.37 0.70 1.35
C PHE A 469 23.10 1.66 0.18
N MET A 470 22.75 2.93 0.43
CA MET A 470 22.58 3.93 -0.64
C MET A 470 23.92 4.46 -1.15
N ARG A 471 24.08 4.48 -2.47
CA ARG A 471 25.24 5.07 -3.15
C ARG A 471 24.93 6.52 -3.53
N SER A 472 25.86 7.43 -3.27
CA SER A 472 25.88 8.78 -3.84
C SER A 472 27.04 8.87 -4.84
N LYS A 473 26.73 9.04 -6.13
CA LYS A 473 27.69 9.20 -7.24
C LYS A 473 28.14 10.66 -7.41
N GLY A 474 27.47 11.62 -6.77
CA GLY A 474 27.73 13.04 -6.87
C GLY A 474 27.52 13.78 -5.55
N PRO A 475 27.43 15.12 -5.58
CA PRO A 475 27.16 15.88 -4.38
C PRO A 475 25.69 15.73 -3.96
N VAL A 476 25.47 15.43 -2.68
CA VAL A 476 24.13 15.39 -2.11
C VAL A 476 23.56 16.81 -2.04
N ARG A 477 22.32 16.98 -2.54
CA ARG A 477 21.61 18.28 -2.54
C ARG A 477 20.30 18.15 -1.76
N VAL A 478 20.16 18.98 -0.73
CA VAL A 478 18.99 19.03 0.15
C VAL A 478 18.20 20.30 -0.15
N PHE A 479 16.93 20.17 -0.55
CA PHE A 479 16.07 21.33 -0.84
C PHE A 479 14.95 21.45 0.19
N ALA A 480 14.65 22.68 0.60
CA ALA A 480 13.56 23.04 1.50
C ALA A 480 12.43 23.71 0.70
N LEU A 481 11.31 23.03 0.50
CA LEU A 481 10.18 23.50 -0.33
C LEU A 481 9.02 24.01 0.54
N GLY A 482 8.49 25.20 0.23
CA GLY A 482 7.28 25.76 0.87
C GLY A 482 5.99 25.45 0.10
N GLU A 483 4.84 25.78 0.70
CA GLU A 483 3.48 25.48 0.19
C GLU A 483 3.20 25.90 -1.25
N ASP A 484 3.86 26.95 -1.73
CA ASP A 484 3.64 27.53 -3.05
C ASP A 484 4.43 26.80 -4.16
N PHE A 485 5.26 25.79 -3.82
CA PHE A 485 6.12 24.95 -4.69
C PHE A 485 7.00 25.65 -5.75
N ILE A 486 6.99 26.98 -5.81
CA ILE A 486 7.95 27.76 -6.61
C ILE A 486 9.35 27.34 -6.20
N PHE A 487 10.14 26.85 -7.17
CA PHE A 487 11.57 26.56 -7.00
C PHE A 487 12.32 27.84 -6.62
N GLN A 488 12.33 28.16 -5.33
CA GLN A 488 13.19 29.18 -4.76
C GLN A 488 14.56 28.53 -4.53
N ASN A 489 15.55 29.06 -5.24
CA ASN A 489 16.80 28.37 -5.44
C ASN A 489 17.63 28.32 -4.15
N VAL A 490 17.52 27.21 -3.41
CA VAL A 490 18.37 26.87 -2.26
C VAL A 490 19.32 25.76 -2.69
N GLU A 491 20.31 26.13 -3.48
CA GLU A 491 21.50 25.31 -3.66
C GLU A 491 22.18 25.11 -2.29
N ARG A 492 22.89 24.00 -2.11
CA ARG A 492 24.31 23.96 -2.49
C ARG A 492 24.97 22.59 -2.16
N ASN A 493 25.90 22.12 -3.01
CA ASN A 493 26.55 20.79 -2.95
C ASN A 493 27.17 20.42 -1.58
N LEU A 494 26.84 19.23 -1.08
CA LEU A 494 27.65 18.46 -0.12
C LEU A 494 28.59 17.50 -0.86
N ALA A 495 29.90 17.73 -0.79
CA ALA A 495 30.88 16.76 -1.27
C ALA A 495 31.07 15.66 -0.21
N LEU A 496 30.15 14.70 -0.17
CA LEU A 496 30.32 13.46 0.59
C LEU A 496 31.18 12.51 -0.24
N SER A 497 32.49 12.46 0.05
CA SER A 497 33.31 11.35 -0.43
C SER A 497 32.89 10.09 0.33
N LEU A 498 32.13 9.21 -0.33
CA LEU A 498 31.89 7.86 0.13
C LEU A 498 33.16 7.01 -0.05
N GLU A 499 34.16 7.26 0.79
CA GLU A 499 35.35 6.42 0.91
C GLU A 499 35.51 5.93 2.36
N SER A 500 35.58 4.59 2.48
CA SER A 500 35.70 3.72 3.67
C SER A 500 34.57 3.78 4.70
#